data_AF-A0A3M9M0B7-F1
#
_entry.id   AF-A0A3M9M0B7-F1
#
_cell.length_a   1.000
_cell.length_b   1.000
_cell.length_c   1.000
_cell.angle_alpha   90.00
_cell.angle_beta   90.00
_cell.angle_gamma   90.00
#
_symmetry.space_group_name_H-M   'P 1'
#
loop_
_entity.id
_entity.type
_entity.pdbx_description
1 polymer ?
#
loop_
_entity_poly.entity_id
_entity_poly.type
_entity_poly.pdbx_seq_one_letter_code
_entity_poly.pdbx_strand_id
1 'polypeptide(L)'
;MSEPASRRIWLTELTSAVGLPGAALVDAAGYSRFKHGDAAVARRFAVALAALAAQRLPSRPVLVTSSAFGRVPPAAYSLVLPFVHQLRALRTDLEVGTFGVRREGISNGDYSRMTLAARRGAITAGDLTPDRDVAGRLVLALDDIRVTGNHERAMDRCLLEAGVDEVWHLYVVQAGQFAVSPQIESVLNESAIDGVQALLSIASGQRFVPNARLCRRVLALPDGELRVFVEQAPPALLRWLESAMAQDGLAAVPAYRERVRVWDEVRGLAHRETQTSAG
;
A
#
# COMPACT_ATOMS: atom_id res chain seq x y z
N MET A 1 -15.13 29.83 8.41
CA MET A 1 -15.16 28.41 8.83
C MET A 1 -13.71 27.97 8.93
N SER A 2 -13.22 27.64 10.13
CA SER A 2 -11.86 27.12 10.31
C SER A 2 -11.74 25.78 9.59
N GLU A 3 -10.62 25.53 8.92
CA GLU A 3 -10.34 24.17 8.40
C GLU A 3 -10.45 23.17 9.56
N PRO A 4 -11.14 22.03 9.37
CA PRO A 4 -11.18 20.98 10.38
C PRO A 4 -9.75 20.54 10.69
N ALA A 5 -9.47 20.32 11.98
CA ALA A 5 -8.13 20.06 12.47
C ALA A 5 -7.68 18.63 12.06
N SER A 6 -6.91 18.50 10.97
CA SER A 6 -6.25 17.24 10.67
C SER A 6 -5.00 17.07 11.53
N ARG A 7 -4.85 15.89 12.15
CA ARG A 7 -3.66 15.54 12.94
C ARG A 7 -2.78 14.56 12.18
N ARG A 8 -1.48 14.60 12.45
CA ARG A 8 -0.49 13.72 11.81
C ARG A 8 0.34 13.01 12.87
N ILE A 9 0.55 11.72 12.69
CA ILE A 9 1.41 10.87 13.51
C ILE A 9 2.29 10.06 12.56
N TRP A 10 3.56 9.86 12.88
CA TRP A 10 4.45 9.00 12.10
C TRP A 10 5.38 8.19 13.00
N LEU A 11 5.84 7.03 12.50
CA LEU A 11 6.84 6.22 13.22
C LEU A 11 8.24 6.77 13.08
N THR A 12 8.59 7.22 11.86
CA THR A 12 9.90 7.79 11.57
C THR A 12 9.79 8.94 10.59
N GLU A 13 10.71 9.88 10.72
CA GLU A 13 10.92 10.94 9.74
C GLU A 13 12.19 10.65 8.95
N LEU A 14 12.14 10.84 7.64
CA LEU A 14 13.31 10.80 6.79
C LEU A 14 14.12 12.07 7.09
N THR A 15 15.33 11.90 7.62
CA THR A 15 16.22 13.01 8.02
C THR A 15 17.36 13.27 7.02
N SER A 16 17.57 12.37 6.06
CA SER A 16 18.59 12.51 5.03
C SER A 16 18.11 11.97 3.68
N ALA A 17 18.67 12.50 2.60
CA ALA A 17 18.48 11.96 1.26
C ALA A 17 19.26 10.64 1.02
N VAL A 18 19.90 10.08 2.05
CA VAL A 18 20.78 8.90 1.95
C VAL A 18 20.07 7.62 2.42
N GLY A 19 18.89 7.72 3.03
CA GLY A 19 18.16 6.52 3.47
C GLY A 19 17.42 6.65 4.78
N LEU A 20 16.64 5.61 5.05
CA LEU A 20 16.14 5.32 6.39
C LEU A 20 17.31 4.81 7.27
N PRO A 21 17.32 5.15 8.57
CA PRO A 21 18.37 4.68 9.48
C PRO A 21 18.34 3.15 9.63
N GLY A 22 19.53 2.52 9.64
CA GLY A 22 19.66 1.05 9.63
C GLY A 22 19.34 0.33 10.94
N ALA A 23 19.21 1.02 12.08
CA ALA A 23 18.99 0.42 13.40
C ALA A 23 17.66 0.85 14.06
N ALA A 24 16.74 1.42 13.30
CA ALA A 24 15.46 1.91 13.81
C ALA A 24 14.35 0.85 13.71
N LEU A 25 13.22 1.13 14.38
CA LEU A 25 11.98 0.36 14.19
C LEU A 25 11.60 0.24 12.71
N VAL A 26 11.81 1.32 11.95
CA VAL A 26 11.61 1.42 10.51
C VAL A 26 12.96 1.64 9.83
N ASP A 27 13.54 0.57 9.28
CA ASP A 27 14.76 0.59 8.47
C ASP A 27 14.43 0.40 6.98
N ALA A 28 15.40 0.62 6.10
CA ALA A 28 15.21 0.50 4.65
C ALA A 28 14.80 -0.92 4.24
N ALA A 29 15.45 -1.95 4.81
CA ALA A 29 15.16 -3.34 4.50
C ALA A 29 13.75 -3.76 4.93
N GLY A 30 13.35 -3.45 6.16
CA GLY A 30 12.01 -3.70 6.67
C GLY A 30 10.95 -2.93 5.89
N TYR A 31 11.17 -1.64 5.63
CA TYR A 31 10.23 -0.86 4.83
C TYR A 31 10.05 -1.43 3.42
N SER A 32 11.15 -1.84 2.75
CA SER A 32 11.08 -2.49 1.44
C SER A 32 10.32 -3.82 1.49
N ARG A 33 10.58 -4.68 2.49
CA ARG A 33 9.84 -5.94 2.68
C ARG A 33 8.34 -5.69 2.90
N PHE A 34 7.99 -4.70 3.70
CA PHE A 34 6.61 -4.28 3.92
C PHE A 34 5.93 -3.85 2.62
N LYS A 35 6.58 -3.01 1.80
CA LYS A 35 6.06 -2.58 0.49
C LYS A 35 5.79 -3.76 -0.45
N HIS A 36 6.50 -4.87 -0.29
CA HIS A 36 6.34 -6.08 -1.09
C HIS A 36 5.44 -7.15 -0.48
N GLY A 37 4.87 -6.94 0.71
CA GLY A 37 3.83 -7.81 1.29
C GLY A 37 4.24 -8.64 2.50
N ASP A 38 5.40 -8.36 3.12
CA ASP A 38 5.78 -8.99 4.38
C ASP A 38 4.88 -8.53 5.54
N ALA A 39 3.91 -9.36 5.93
CA ALA A 39 2.99 -9.01 7.00
C ALA A 39 3.60 -9.07 8.40
N ALA A 40 4.73 -9.74 8.60
CA ALA A 40 5.41 -9.69 9.89
C ALA A 40 5.94 -8.27 10.13
N VAL A 41 6.49 -7.65 9.08
CA VAL A 41 6.90 -6.24 9.13
C VAL A 41 5.68 -5.31 9.20
N ALA A 42 4.65 -5.55 8.39
CA ALA A 42 3.40 -4.76 8.45
C ALA A 42 2.81 -4.74 9.88
N ARG A 43 2.75 -5.91 10.54
CA ARG A 43 2.27 -6.04 11.92
C ARG A 43 3.13 -5.24 12.88
N ARG A 44 4.46 -5.28 12.77
CA ARG A 44 5.37 -4.48 13.62
C ARG A 44 5.08 -2.99 13.49
N PHE A 45 4.93 -2.48 12.27
CA PHE A 45 4.62 -1.07 12.03
C PHE A 45 3.23 -0.70 12.56
N ALA A 46 2.23 -1.52 12.27
CA ALA A 46 0.86 -1.30 12.71
C ALA A 46 0.72 -1.29 14.25
N VAL A 47 1.40 -2.21 14.94
CA VAL A 47 1.42 -2.26 16.42
C VAL A 47 2.04 -0.99 17.00
N ALA A 48 3.16 -0.53 16.44
CA ALA A 48 3.81 0.69 16.90
C ALA A 48 2.96 1.93 16.63
N LEU A 49 2.30 2.01 15.46
CA LEU A 49 1.39 3.11 15.13
C LEU A 49 0.19 3.13 16.09
N ALA A 50 -0.39 1.97 16.39
CA ALA A 50 -1.51 1.87 17.33
C ALA A 50 -1.10 2.33 18.74
N ALA A 51 0.11 1.99 19.20
CA ALA A 51 0.64 2.46 20.47
C ALA A 51 0.79 3.98 20.53
N LEU A 52 1.29 4.60 19.45
CA LEU A 52 1.38 6.07 19.36
C LEU A 52 0.01 6.74 19.33
N ALA A 53 -0.94 6.17 18.59
CA ALA A 53 -2.31 6.70 18.50
C ALA A 53 -3.03 6.59 19.85
N ALA A 54 -2.96 5.43 20.49
CA ALA A 54 -3.65 5.12 21.76
C ALA A 54 -3.38 6.15 22.88
N GLN A 55 -2.16 6.69 22.93
CA GLN A 55 -1.73 7.71 23.90
C GLN A 55 -2.45 9.06 23.74
N ARG A 56 -2.98 9.34 22.55
CA ARG A 56 -3.50 10.67 22.17
C ARG A 56 -5.00 10.64 21.94
N LEU A 57 -5.57 9.48 21.61
CA LEU A 57 -6.97 9.34 21.20
C LEU A 57 -7.95 9.71 22.33
N PRO A 58 -8.97 10.52 22.04
CA PRO A 58 -10.07 10.73 22.99
C PRO A 58 -10.92 9.47 23.14
N SER A 59 -11.62 9.32 24.27
CA SER A 59 -12.57 8.22 24.52
C SER A 59 -13.88 8.42 23.75
N ARG A 60 -13.85 8.16 22.43
CA ARG A 60 -15.03 8.19 21.54
C ARG A 60 -14.87 7.17 20.40
N PRO A 61 -15.95 6.74 19.72
CA PRO A 61 -15.85 5.78 18.62
C PRO A 61 -14.91 6.24 17.50
N VAL A 62 -14.12 5.30 16.97
CA VAL A 62 -13.11 5.55 15.95
C VAL A 62 -13.29 4.61 14.77
N LEU A 63 -13.16 5.14 13.55
CA LEU A 63 -13.08 4.34 12.34
C LEU A 63 -11.65 4.34 11.79
N VAL A 64 -11.17 3.19 11.34
CA VAL A 64 -9.83 3.02 10.78
C VAL A 64 -9.94 2.65 9.30
N THR A 65 -9.15 3.32 8.47
CA THR A 65 -9.04 3.04 7.04
C THR A 65 -7.58 3.10 6.58
N SER A 66 -7.30 2.64 5.36
CA SER A 66 -6.03 2.89 4.68
C SER A 66 -6.16 4.01 3.65
N SER A 67 -5.07 4.34 2.96
CA SER A 67 -5.14 5.08 1.69
C SER A 67 -6.13 4.45 0.72
N ALA A 68 -6.83 5.30 -0.05
CA ALA A 68 -7.86 4.88 -0.98
C ALA A 68 -7.26 4.10 -2.16
N PHE A 69 -7.99 3.10 -2.65
CA PHE A 69 -7.57 2.28 -3.77
C PHE A 69 -8.73 1.81 -4.64
N GLY A 70 -8.42 1.40 -5.86
CA GLY A 70 -9.41 0.89 -6.82
C GLY A 70 -9.82 -0.53 -6.45
N ARG A 71 -9.19 -1.52 -7.11
CA ARG A 71 -9.50 -2.94 -6.88
C ARG A 71 -8.42 -3.65 -6.08
N VAL A 72 -7.16 -3.46 -6.45
CA VAL A 72 -6.04 -4.12 -5.79
C VAL A 72 -5.51 -3.24 -4.64
N PRO A 73 -5.40 -3.76 -3.40
CA PRO A 73 -5.00 -2.96 -2.25
C PRO A 73 -3.52 -2.53 -2.30
N PRO A 74 -3.18 -1.36 -1.73
CA PRO A 74 -1.80 -0.94 -1.52
C PRO A 74 -1.19 -1.68 -0.32
N ALA A 75 0.13 -1.56 -0.14
CA ALA A 75 0.83 -2.14 1.01
C ALA A 75 0.26 -1.62 2.35
N ALA A 76 -0.10 -0.33 2.42
CA ALA A 76 -0.71 0.30 3.59
C ALA A 76 -1.97 -0.41 4.09
N TYR A 77 -2.74 -1.07 3.22
CA TYR A 77 -3.93 -1.83 3.61
C TYR A 77 -3.60 -2.95 4.61
N SER A 78 -2.41 -3.55 4.50
CA SER A 78 -1.95 -4.59 5.43
C SER A 78 -1.71 -4.10 6.87
N LEU A 79 -1.70 -2.77 7.09
CA LEU A 79 -1.59 -2.17 8.43
C LEU A 79 -2.92 -2.20 9.20
N VAL A 80 -4.06 -2.17 8.51
CA VAL A 80 -5.38 -1.89 9.10
C VAL A 80 -5.76 -2.91 10.17
N LEU A 81 -5.78 -4.20 9.83
CA LEU A 81 -6.22 -5.24 10.77
C LEU A 81 -5.30 -5.38 11.99
N PRO A 82 -3.96 -5.47 11.84
CA PRO A 82 -3.08 -5.51 13.00
C PRO A 82 -3.16 -4.24 13.86
N PHE A 83 -3.34 -3.06 13.24
CA PHE A 83 -3.50 -1.79 13.95
C PHE A 83 -4.77 -1.81 14.80
N VAL A 84 -5.91 -2.20 14.22
CA VAL A 84 -7.20 -2.27 14.93
C VAL A 84 -7.14 -3.27 16.08
N HIS A 85 -6.55 -4.44 15.85
CA HIS A 85 -6.38 -5.45 16.89
C HIS A 85 -5.55 -4.91 18.06
N GLN A 86 -4.42 -4.25 17.77
CA GLN A 86 -3.58 -3.64 18.80
C GLN A 86 -4.29 -2.48 19.50
N LEU A 87 -5.00 -1.62 18.77
CA LEU A 87 -5.68 -0.47 19.35
C LEU A 87 -6.79 -0.92 20.31
N ARG A 88 -7.60 -1.91 19.93
CA ARG A 88 -8.61 -2.49 20.83
C ARG A 88 -8.01 -3.10 22.09
N ALA A 89 -6.82 -3.71 21.98
CA ALA A 89 -6.11 -4.27 23.14
C ALA A 89 -5.56 -3.18 24.08
N LEU A 90 -5.09 -2.05 23.53
CA LEU A 90 -4.54 -0.93 24.31
C LEU A 90 -5.62 0.00 24.87
N ARG A 91 -6.79 0.05 24.24
CA ARG A 91 -7.88 0.98 24.53
C ARG A 91 -9.21 0.23 24.53
N THR A 92 -9.45 -0.51 25.60
CA THR A 92 -10.68 -1.30 25.80
C THR A 92 -11.92 -0.43 25.96
N ASP A 93 -11.75 0.87 26.19
CA ASP A 93 -12.80 1.88 26.26
C ASP A 93 -13.26 2.38 24.87
N LEU A 94 -12.54 2.05 23.80
CA LEU A 94 -12.85 2.52 22.45
C LEU A 94 -13.65 1.50 21.65
N GLU A 95 -14.76 1.95 21.07
CA GLU A 95 -15.35 1.27 19.92
C GLU A 95 -14.49 1.57 18.68
N VAL A 96 -13.85 0.55 18.12
CA VAL A 96 -13.00 0.68 16.93
C VAL A 96 -13.63 -0.09 15.77
N GLY A 97 -13.96 0.61 14.68
CA GLY A 97 -14.46 0.01 13.44
C GLY A 97 -13.49 0.16 12.28
N THR A 98 -13.76 -0.51 11.16
CA THR A 98 -13.03 -0.35 9.89
C THR A 98 -13.96 0.02 8.76
N PHE A 99 -13.40 0.68 7.76
CA PHE A 99 -14.06 0.97 6.49
C PHE A 99 -13.03 1.08 5.37
N GLY A 100 -13.49 0.98 4.13
CA GLY A 100 -12.70 1.22 2.94
C GLY A 100 -13.03 2.56 2.29
N VAL A 101 -12.06 3.14 1.57
CA VAL A 101 -12.29 4.25 0.66
C VAL A 101 -11.98 3.78 -0.75
N ARG A 102 -13.01 3.71 -1.59
CA ARG A 102 -12.89 3.31 -2.99
C ARG A 102 -12.38 4.48 -3.79
N ARG A 103 -11.46 4.21 -4.70
CA ARG A 103 -11.03 5.13 -5.74
C ARG A 103 -11.69 4.76 -7.07
N GLU A 104 -12.37 5.70 -7.69
CA GLU A 104 -12.86 5.61 -9.05
C GLU A 104 -11.73 5.98 -10.04
N GLY A 105 -11.60 5.20 -11.12
CA GLY A 105 -10.55 5.37 -12.12
C GLY A 105 -9.27 4.55 -11.87
N ILE A 106 -8.76 3.97 -12.95
CA ILE A 106 -7.45 3.29 -12.98
C ILE A 106 -6.39 4.39 -13.05
N SER A 107 -5.48 4.46 -12.09
CA SER A 107 -4.31 5.35 -12.22
C SER A 107 -3.57 4.92 -13.47
N ASN A 108 -3.42 5.81 -14.47
CA ASN A 108 -2.66 5.56 -15.69
C ASN A 108 -1.22 5.20 -15.35
N GLY A 109 -1.01 3.92 -15.11
CA GLY A 109 0.19 3.08 -15.09
C GLY A 109 1.46 3.51 -14.36
N ASP A 110 1.69 4.78 -14.08
CA ASP A 110 3.05 5.24 -13.83
C ASP A 110 3.08 6.52 -12.97
N TYR A 111 2.48 6.49 -11.79
CA TYR A 111 2.62 7.57 -10.80
C TYR A 111 4.10 7.93 -10.57
N SER A 112 5.00 6.93 -10.65
CA SER A 112 6.47 7.06 -10.65
C SER A 112 7.05 7.83 -11.84
N ARG A 113 6.46 7.77 -13.04
CA ARG A 113 6.96 8.48 -14.23
C ARG A 113 6.16 9.75 -14.61
N MET A 114 5.05 10.03 -13.92
CA MET A 114 4.30 11.26 -14.11
C MET A 114 5.11 12.49 -13.68
N THR A 115 5.02 13.58 -14.45
CA THR A 115 5.59 14.89 -14.07
C THR A 115 4.95 15.40 -12.77
N LEU A 116 5.65 16.26 -12.02
CA LEU A 116 5.11 16.87 -10.79
C LEU A 116 3.75 17.55 -11.02
N ALA A 117 3.51 18.14 -12.20
CA ALA A 117 2.22 18.74 -12.57
C ALA A 117 1.13 17.69 -12.84
N ALA A 118 1.47 16.58 -13.53
CA ALA A 118 0.54 15.48 -13.75
C ALA A 118 0.21 14.73 -12.44
N ARG A 119 1.19 14.57 -11.53
CA ARG A 119 0.98 14.03 -10.17
C ARG A 119 0.06 14.91 -9.32
N ARG A 120 0.04 16.23 -9.54
CA ARG A 120 -0.86 17.17 -8.84
C ARG A 120 -2.33 17.00 -9.24
N GLY A 121 -2.61 16.48 -10.45
CA GLY A 121 -3.97 16.25 -10.95
C GLY A 121 -4.45 14.80 -10.94
N ALA A 122 -3.60 13.84 -10.55
CA ALA A 122 -3.86 12.41 -10.72
C ALA A 122 -4.89 11.81 -9.74
N ILE A 123 -5.16 12.49 -8.63
CA ILE A 123 -6.18 12.10 -7.65
C ILE A 123 -6.91 13.37 -7.24
N THR A 124 -8.15 13.50 -7.70
CA THR A 124 -9.06 14.54 -7.21
C THR A 124 -9.99 13.92 -6.16
N ALA A 125 -10.52 14.73 -5.24
CA ALA A 125 -11.42 14.22 -4.21
C ALA A 125 -12.69 13.58 -4.79
N GLY A 126 -13.13 14.04 -5.97
CA GLY A 126 -14.29 13.46 -6.68
C GLY A 126 -14.09 12.02 -7.14
N ASP A 127 -12.87 11.50 -7.06
CA ASP A 127 -12.57 10.12 -7.37
C ASP A 127 -12.66 9.20 -6.14
N LEU A 128 -12.98 9.71 -4.94
CA LEU A 128 -12.92 8.95 -3.69
C LEU A 128 -14.29 8.84 -3.00
N THR A 129 -14.66 7.63 -2.61
CA THR A 129 -15.96 7.35 -1.96
C THR A 129 -15.79 6.36 -0.80
N PRO A 130 -16.16 6.73 0.45
CA PRO A 130 -16.24 5.78 1.57
C PRO A 130 -17.24 4.66 1.26
N ASP A 131 -16.94 3.43 1.69
CA ASP A 131 -17.82 2.27 1.45
C ASP A 131 -18.98 2.13 2.46
N ARG A 132 -19.09 3.06 3.40
CA ARG A 132 -20.16 3.15 4.41
C ARG A 132 -20.30 4.58 4.93
N ASP A 133 -21.35 4.81 5.70
CA ASP A 133 -21.52 6.06 6.45
C ASP A 133 -20.43 6.24 7.51
N VAL A 134 -19.81 7.42 7.49
CA VAL A 134 -18.70 7.84 8.35
C VAL A 134 -18.99 9.17 9.06
N ALA A 135 -20.20 9.72 8.92
CA ALA A 135 -20.55 11.02 9.46
C ALA A 135 -20.40 11.09 11.00
N GLY A 136 -19.87 12.20 11.50
CA GLY A 136 -19.66 12.48 12.92
C GLY A 136 -18.59 11.61 13.61
N ARG A 137 -17.80 10.84 12.84
CA ARG A 137 -16.77 9.95 13.40
C ARG A 137 -15.39 10.62 13.43
N LEU A 138 -14.54 10.13 14.32
CA LEU A 138 -13.08 10.30 14.22
C LEU A 138 -12.52 9.21 13.31
N VAL A 139 -11.82 9.60 12.26
CA VAL A 139 -11.18 8.66 11.32
C VAL A 139 -9.67 8.64 11.50
N LEU A 140 -9.10 7.43 11.58
CA LEU A 140 -7.66 7.18 11.48
C LEU A 140 -7.34 6.64 10.10
N ALA A 141 -6.69 7.45 9.27
CA ALA A 141 -6.25 7.08 7.93
C ALA A 141 -4.78 6.64 7.97
N LEU A 142 -4.55 5.35 7.72
CA LEU A 142 -3.20 4.76 7.70
C LEU A 142 -2.62 4.82 6.28
N ASP A 143 -1.37 5.28 6.15
CA ASP A 143 -0.64 5.19 4.89
C ASP A 143 0.82 4.79 5.12
N ASP A 144 1.48 4.33 4.07
CA ASP A 144 2.87 3.89 4.17
C ASP A 144 3.85 5.07 4.24
N ILE A 145 3.63 6.10 3.43
CA ILE A 145 4.49 7.29 3.43
C ILE A 145 3.75 8.57 3.08
N ARG A 146 4.12 9.66 3.74
CA ARG A 146 3.80 11.01 3.32
C ARG A 146 4.98 11.67 2.62
N VAL A 147 4.79 12.03 1.34
CA VAL A 147 5.76 12.82 0.57
C VAL A 147 5.25 14.24 0.34
N THR A 148 4.31 14.46 -0.57
CA THR A 148 3.81 15.80 -0.93
C THR A 148 2.53 16.20 -0.19
N GLY A 149 1.87 15.26 0.50
CA GLY A 149 0.55 15.46 1.10
C GLY A 149 -0.61 15.49 0.09
N ASN A 150 -0.41 15.12 -1.18
CA ASN A 150 -1.50 15.09 -2.17
C ASN A 150 -2.60 14.10 -1.82
N HIS A 151 -2.23 12.85 -1.49
CA HIS A 151 -3.19 11.82 -1.06
C HIS A 151 -3.92 12.23 0.21
N GLU A 152 -3.18 12.80 1.18
CA GLU A 152 -3.73 13.35 2.43
C GLU A 152 -4.83 14.37 2.13
N ARG A 153 -4.57 15.38 1.29
CA ARG A 153 -5.56 16.40 0.92
C ARG A 153 -6.78 15.85 0.19
N ALA A 154 -6.60 14.87 -0.68
CA ALA A 154 -7.72 14.24 -1.38
C ALA A 154 -8.59 13.43 -0.41
N MET A 155 -7.96 12.68 0.50
CA MET A 155 -8.63 11.92 1.55
C MET A 155 -9.35 12.85 2.53
N ASP A 156 -8.71 13.92 2.99
CA ASP A 156 -9.32 14.94 3.85
C ASP A 156 -10.60 15.47 3.20
N ARG A 157 -10.51 15.92 1.95
CA ARG A 157 -11.69 16.46 1.25
C ARG A 157 -12.82 15.42 1.16
N CYS A 158 -12.51 14.21 0.72
CA CYS A 158 -13.48 13.11 0.62
C CYS A 158 -14.19 12.83 1.96
N LEU A 159 -13.42 12.69 3.04
CA LEU A 159 -13.94 12.35 4.36
C LEU A 159 -14.74 13.49 4.98
N LEU A 160 -14.26 14.73 4.84
CA LEU A 160 -14.94 15.92 5.36
C LEU A 160 -16.24 16.20 4.60
N GLU A 161 -16.25 16.02 3.28
CA GLU A 161 -17.49 16.08 2.47
C GLU A 161 -18.49 14.99 2.86
N ALA A 162 -18.01 13.82 3.32
CA ALA A 162 -18.82 12.76 3.90
C ALA A 162 -19.23 13.00 5.37
N GLY A 163 -18.92 14.17 5.93
CA GLY A 163 -19.34 14.57 7.28
C GLY A 163 -18.48 14.02 8.42
N VAL A 164 -17.26 13.54 8.15
CA VAL A 164 -16.31 13.16 9.20
C VAL A 164 -15.96 14.38 10.05
N ASP A 165 -15.94 14.19 11.37
CA ASP A 165 -15.68 15.27 12.33
C ASP A 165 -14.19 15.62 12.42
N GLU A 166 -13.33 14.58 12.44
CA GLU A 166 -11.89 14.76 12.57
C GLU A 166 -11.14 13.62 11.84
N VAL A 167 -10.05 13.95 11.18
CA VAL A 167 -9.18 12.98 10.48
C VAL A 167 -7.77 13.02 11.07
N TRP A 168 -7.27 11.87 11.49
CA TRP A 168 -5.88 11.69 11.87
C TRP A 168 -5.19 10.84 10.82
N HIS A 169 -4.10 11.36 10.26
CA HIS A 169 -3.27 10.63 9.33
C HIS A 169 -2.08 10.01 10.05
N LEU A 170 -1.90 8.71 9.86
CA LEU A 170 -0.85 7.93 10.50
C LEU A 170 0.06 7.32 9.43
N TYR A 171 1.35 7.63 9.49
CA TYR A 171 2.32 7.22 8.49
C TYR A 171 3.41 6.32 9.06
N VAL A 172 3.85 5.32 8.29
CA VAL A 172 5.10 4.61 8.64
C VAL A 172 6.28 5.59 8.48
N VAL A 173 6.34 6.32 7.37
CA VAL A 173 7.42 7.29 7.08
C VAL A 173 6.84 8.67 6.76
N GLN A 174 7.43 9.73 7.34
CA GLN A 174 7.26 11.12 6.88
C GLN A 174 8.49 11.54 6.07
N ALA A 175 8.30 12.01 4.84
CA ALA A 175 9.37 12.47 3.95
C ALA A 175 9.09 13.84 3.32
N GLY A 176 8.23 14.66 3.96
CA GLY A 176 7.82 15.97 3.45
C GLY A 176 8.98 16.92 3.12
N GLN A 177 10.07 16.84 3.88
CA GLN A 177 11.25 17.71 3.71
C GLN A 177 11.94 17.52 2.35
N PHE A 178 11.76 16.36 1.74
CA PHE A 178 12.44 16.00 0.51
C PHE A 178 11.50 16.03 -0.71
N ALA A 179 10.25 16.49 -0.59
CA ALA A 179 9.19 16.31 -1.59
C ALA A 179 9.52 16.75 -3.05
N VAL A 180 10.56 17.55 -3.23
CA VAL A 180 11.06 18.02 -4.54
C VAL A 180 12.23 17.20 -5.10
N SER A 181 12.78 16.27 -4.33
CA SER A 181 13.95 15.47 -4.66
C SER A 181 13.54 14.17 -5.35
N PRO A 182 13.90 13.97 -6.64
CA PRO A 182 13.71 12.69 -7.34
C PRO A 182 14.38 11.50 -6.62
N GLN A 183 15.39 11.79 -5.80
CA GLN A 183 16.18 10.80 -5.08
C GLN A 183 15.39 10.12 -3.96
N ILE A 184 14.33 10.71 -3.38
CA ILE A 184 13.52 10.00 -2.36
C ILE A 184 12.95 8.71 -2.91
N GLU A 185 12.43 8.74 -4.14
CA GLU A 185 11.88 7.52 -4.73
C GLU A 185 12.99 6.49 -4.90
N SER A 186 14.17 6.87 -5.36
CA SER A 186 15.32 5.97 -5.43
C SER A 186 15.71 5.43 -4.05
N VAL A 187 15.76 6.27 -3.02
CA VAL A 187 16.20 5.95 -1.66
C VAL A 187 15.20 5.06 -0.91
N LEU A 188 13.91 5.23 -1.15
CA LEU A 188 12.85 4.34 -0.64
C LEU A 188 12.67 3.09 -1.51
N ASN A 189 13.10 3.15 -2.77
CA ASN A 189 13.11 2.05 -3.71
C ASN A 189 14.45 1.31 -3.73
N GLU A 190 15.47 1.72 -2.96
CA GLU A 190 16.75 1.01 -2.79
C GLU A 190 16.39 -0.37 -2.27
N SER A 191 16.25 -1.27 -3.23
CA SER A 191 15.43 -2.44 -3.08
C SER A 191 16.28 -3.45 -2.38
N ALA A 192 16.11 -3.57 -1.07
CA ALA A 192 16.55 -4.77 -0.35
C ALA A 192 15.97 -6.07 -0.99
N ILE A 193 14.99 -5.94 -1.90
CA ILE A 193 14.37 -7.00 -2.69
C ILE A 193 14.81 -6.87 -4.16
N ASP A 194 15.98 -7.44 -4.45
CA ASP A 194 16.53 -7.53 -5.79
C ASP A 194 16.31 -8.93 -6.38
N GLY A 195 15.69 -8.94 -7.57
CA GLY A 195 15.44 -10.13 -8.35
C GLY A 195 14.29 -11.02 -7.87
N VAL A 196 13.99 -12.02 -8.68
CA VAL A 196 12.91 -13.00 -8.47
C VAL A 196 13.03 -13.76 -7.13
N GLN A 197 14.25 -14.12 -6.71
CA GLN A 197 14.45 -14.93 -5.51
C GLN A 197 14.06 -14.20 -4.22
N ALA A 198 14.34 -12.89 -4.15
CA ALA A 198 13.92 -12.09 -3.00
C ALA A 198 12.39 -11.94 -2.94
N LEU A 199 11.72 -11.82 -4.10
CA LEU A 199 10.26 -11.79 -4.17
C LEU A 199 9.63 -13.12 -3.75
N LEU A 200 10.15 -14.24 -4.26
CA LEU A 200 9.70 -15.58 -3.89
C LEU A 200 9.91 -15.86 -2.40
N SER A 201 11.04 -15.42 -1.83
CA SER A 201 11.31 -15.54 -0.39
C SER A 201 10.24 -14.84 0.47
N ILE A 202 9.80 -13.64 0.09
CA ILE A 202 8.71 -12.95 0.79
C ILE A 202 7.38 -13.67 0.54
N ALA A 203 7.10 -14.03 -0.72
CA ALA A 203 5.85 -14.65 -1.14
C ALA A 203 5.58 -16.02 -0.46
N SER A 204 6.65 -16.76 -0.15
CA SER A 204 6.58 -18.04 0.55
C SER A 204 6.44 -17.90 2.07
N GLY A 205 6.44 -16.68 2.61
CA GLY A 205 6.19 -16.43 4.02
C GLY A 205 4.77 -16.81 4.44
N GLN A 206 4.61 -17.43 5.61
CA GLN A 206 3.32 -17.94 6.13
C GLN A 206 2.19 -16.91 6.24
N ARG A 207 2.52 -15.61 6.22
CA ARG A 207 1.55 -14.51 6.35
C ARG A 207 1.71 -13.49 5.24
N PHE A 208 2.14 -13.91 4.05
CA PHE A 208 2.29 -13.00 2.92
C PHE A 208 0.97 -12.30 2.57
N VAL A 209 1.01 -10.97 2.39
CA VAL A 209 -0.14 -10.17 1.97
C VAL A 209 0.17 -9.54 0.61
N PRO A 210 -0.30 -10.14 -0.50
CA PRO A 210 -0.04 -9.61 -1.81
C PRO A 210 -0.75 -8.26 -2.02
N ASN A 211 -0.15 -7.38 -2.82
CA ASN A 211 -0.62 -6.01 -3.02
C ASN A 211 -0.29 -5.49 -4.44
N ALA A 212 -0.80 -4.31 -4.78
CA ALA A 212 -0.65 -3.76 -6.13
C ALA A 212 0.81 -3.52 -6.56
N ARG A 213 1.74 -3.28 -5.62
CA ARG A 213 3.17 -3.13 -5.93
C ARG A 213 3.79 -4.46 -6.34
N LEU A 214 3.41 -5.56 -5.69
CA LEU A 214 3.84 -6.90 -6.09
C LEU A 214 3.43 -7.20 -7.54
N CYS A 215 2.17 -6.95 -7.92
CA CYS A 215 1.70 -7.17 -9.29
C CYS A 215 2.60 -6.48 -10.31
N ARG A 216 2.84 -5.17 -10.10
CA ARG A 216 3.69 -4.37 -10.99
C ARG A 216 5.13 -4.85 -11.01
N ARG A 217 5.66 -5.29 -9.86
CA ARG A 217 7.04 -5.79 -9.77
C ARG A 217 7.21 -7.11 -10.51
N VAL A 218 6.25 -8.03 -10.40
CA VAL A 218 6.25 -9.30 -11.14
C VAL A 218 6.19 -9.05 -12.64
N LEU A 219 5.30 -8.17 -13.12
CA LEU A 219 5.23 -7.80 -14.54
C LEU A 219 6.51 -7.12 -15.05
N ALA A 220 7.25 -6.46 -14.18
CA ALA A 220 8.51 -5.79 -14.52
C ALA A 220 9.74 -6.72 -14.48
N LEU A 221 9.60 -7.99 -14.08
CA LEU A 221 10.71 -8.94 -14.11
C LEU A 221 11.17 -9.21 -15.55
N PRO A 222 12.48 -9.43 -15.80
CA PRO A 222 12.96 -9.99 -17.06
C PRO A 222 12.32 -11.35 -17.35
N ASP A 223 12.23 -11.74 -18.62
CA ASP A 223 11.48 -12.95 -19.02
C ASP A 223 11.98 -14.25 -18.36
N GLY A 224 13.29 -14.41 -18.22
CA GLY A 224 13.87 -15.55 -17.50
C GLY A 224 13.47 -15.58 -16.03
N GLU A 225 13.50 -14.43 -15.36
CA GLU A 225 13.07 -14.29 -13.97
C GLU A 225 11.55 -14.47 -13.81
N LEU A 226 10.76 -14.03 -14.78
CA LEU A 226 9.31 -14.21 -14.78
C LEU A 226 8.92 -15.68 -14.88
N ARG A 227 9.61 -16.47 -15.71
CA ARG A 227 9.42 -17.93 -15.79
C ARG A 227 9.73 -18.59 -14.46
N VAL A 228 10.88 -18.29 -13.87
CA VAL A 228 11.27 -18.77 -12.53
C VAL A 228 10.22 -18.41 -11.48
N PHE A 229 9.68 -17.19 -11.52
CA PHE A 229 8.63 -16.76 -10.61
C PHE A 229 7.37 -17.61 -10.78
N VAL A 230 6.91 -17.82 -12.02
CA VAL A 230 5.70 -18.60 -12.32
C VAL A 230 5.85 -20.06 -11.91
N GLU A 231 7.03 -20.65 -12.10
CA GLU A 231 7.33 -22.04 -11.73
C GLU A 231 7.36 -22.25 -10.21
N GLN A 232 7.89 -21.28 -9.45
CA GLN A 232 8.16 -21.45 -8.02
C GLN A 232 7.13 -20.79 -7.10
N ALA A 233 6.36 -19.80 -7.58
CA ALA A 233 5.43 -19.08 -6.75
C ALA A 233 4.26 -19.98 -6.29
N PRO A 234 3.74 -19.78 -5.06
CA PRO A 234 2.59 -20.53 -4.58
C PRO A 234 1.40 -20.43 -5.55
N PRO A 235 0.69 -21.52 -5.87
CA PRO A 235 -0.44 -21.48 -6.83
C PRO A 235 -1.55 -20.50 -6.45
N ALA A 236 -1.78 -20.30 -5.14
CA ALA A 236 -2.74 -19.30 -4.65
C ALA A 236 -2.31 -17.87 -5.00
N LEU A 237 -1.01 -17.58 -4.96
CA LEU A 237 -0.47 -16.28 -5.35
C LEU A 237 -0.61 -16.05 -6.86
N LEU A 238 -0.37 -17.07 -7.69
CA LEU A 238 -0.53 -16.95 -9.14
C LEU A 238 -1.98 -16.63 -9.52
N ARG A 239 -2.96 -17.32 -8.91
CA ARG A 239 -4.40 -17.01 -9.09
C ARG A 239 -4.76 -15.61 -8.61
N TRP A 240 -4.18 -15.18 -7.47
CA TRP A 240 -4.39 -13.83 -6.96
C TRP A 240 -3.84 -12.78 -7.94
N LEU A 241 -2.63 -12.99 -8.49
CA LEU A 241 -1.99 -12.11 -9.46
C LEU A 241 -2.81 -11.99 -10.75
N GLU A 242 -3.29 -13.11 -11.30
CA GLU A 242 -4.19 -13.11 -12.47
C GLU A 242 -5.45 -12.27 -12.22
N SER A 243 -6.11 -12.50 -11.08
CA SER A 243 -7.31 -11.73 -10.70
C SER A 243 -6.98 -10.25 -10.51
N ALA A 244 -5.88 -9.93 -9.84
CA ALA A 244 -5.44 -8.57 -9.58
C ALA A 244 -5.12 -7.80 -10.89
N MET A 245 -4.40 -8.43 -11.82
CA MET A 245 -4.09 -7.83 -13.13
C MET A 245 -5.36 -7.55 -13.94
N ALA A 246 -6.33 -8.47 -13.93
CA ALA A 246 -7.60 -8.30 -14.61
C ALA A 246 -8.44 -7.17 -13.98
N GLN A 247 -8.54 -7.15 -12.64
CA GLN A 247 -9.34 -6.15 -11.92
C GLN A 247 -8.79 -4.73 -12.05
N ASP A 248 -7.46 -4.56 -12.03
CA ASP A 248 -6.80 -3.26 -12.28
C ASP A 248 -6.72 -2.92 -13.78
N GLY A 249 -7.20 -3.81 -14.68
CA GLY A 249 -7.23 -3.57 -16.11
C GLY A 249 -5.84 -3.39 -16.73
N LEU A 250 -4.80 -4.06 -16.19
CA LEU A 250 -3.41 -3.80 -16.58
C LEU A 250 -3.13 -4.09 -18.06
N ALA A 251 -3.88 -5.01 -18.68
CA ALA A 251 -3.80 -5.28 -20.13
C ALA A 251 -4.20 -4.06 -20.99
N ALA A 252 -5.09 -3.20 -20.49
CA ALA A 252 -5.53 -2.00 -21.20
C ALA A 252 -4.49 -0.86 -21.10
N VAL A 253 -3.67 -0.86 -20.04
CA VAL A 253 -2.65 0.16 -19.79
C VAL A 253 -1.45 -0.05 -20.72
N PRO A 254 -1.10 0.91 -21.61
CA PRO A 254 -0.03 0.73 -22.59
C PRO A 254 1.31 0.28 -22.00
N ALA A 255 1.67 0.78 -20.82
CA ALA A 255 2.93 0.44 -20.14
C ALA A 255 3.01 -1.03 -19.68
N TYR A 256 1.87 -1.69 -19.45
CA TYR A 256 1.82 -3.07 -18.95
C TYR A 256 1.27 -4.08 -19.95
N ARG A 257 0.61 -3.63 -21.02
CA ARG A 257 -0.04 -4.48 -22.03
C ARG A 257 0.85 -5.63 -22.50
N GLU A 258 2.07 -5.32 -22.90
CA GLU A 258 2.99 -6.34 -23.41
C GLU A 258 3.44 -7.30 -22.31
N ARG A 259 3.70 -6.79 -21.10
CA ARG A 259 4.10 -7.63 -19.97
C ARG A 259 2.98 -8.57 -19.53
N VAL A 260 1.71 -8.17 -19.64
CA VAL A 260 0.57 -9.05 -19.37
C VAL A 260 0.47 -10.17 -20.40
N ARG A 261 0.73 -9.89 -21.69
CA ARG A 261 0.78 -10.95 -22.72
C ARG A 261 1.87 -11.99 -22.42
N VAL A 262 3.07 -11.53 -22.09
CA VAL A 262 4.18 -12.42 -21.71
C VAL A 262 3.82 -13.25 -20.48
N TRP A 263 3.15 -12.65 -19.48
CA TRP A 263 2.62 -13.39 -18.33
C TRP A 263 1.66 -14.51 -18.75
N ASP A 264 0.68 -14.22 -19.60
CA ASP A 264 -0.31 -15.18 -20.07
C ASP A 264 0.35 -16.35 -20.84
N GLU A 265 1.35 -16.05 -21.68
CA GLU A 265 2.13 -17.05 -22.42
C GLU A 265 2.89 -17.99 -21.47
N VAL A 266 3.61 -17.43 -20.49
CA VAL A 266 4.38 -18.20 -19.51
C VAL A 266 3.46 -19.05 -18.64
N ARG A 267 2.33 -18.51 -18.18
CA ARG A 267 1.32 -19.24 -17.40
C ARG A 267 0.69 -20.37 -18.20
N GLY A 268 0.37 -20.12 -19.47
CA GLY A 268 -0.20 -21.12 -20.38
C GLY A 268 0.74 -22.29 -20.64
N LEU A 269 2.06 -22.03 -20.78
CA LEU A 269 3.07 -23.08 -20.94
C LEU A 269 3.19 -23.94 -19.67
N ALA A 270 3.35 -23.32 -18.50
CA ALA A 270 3.48 -24.03 -17.23
C ALA A 270 2.26 -24.93 -16.92
N HIS A 271 1.05 -24.50 -17.30
CA HIS A 271 -0.16 -25.30 -17.11
C HIS A 271 -0.18 -26.57 -17.99
N ARG A 272 0.31 -26.48 -19.23
CA ARG A 272 0.40 -27.63 -20.17
C ARG A 272 1.44 -28.66 -19.72
N GLU A 273 2.58 -28.20 -19.19
CA GLU A 273 3.65 -29.09 -18.71
C GLU A 273 3.23 -29.89 -17.46
N THR A 274 2.44 -29.26 -16.58
CA THR A 274 1.90 -29.92 -15.38
C THR A 274 0.88 -31.02 -15.74
N GLN A 275 0.07 -30.81 -16.79
CA GLN A 275 -0.92 -31.79 -17.24
C GLN A 275 -0.27 -32.98 -17.97
N THR A 276 0.79 -32.76 -18.73
CA THR A 276 1.52 -33.82 -19.45
C THR A 276 2.33 -34.72 -18.51
N SER A 277 2.77 -34.19 -17.36
CA SER A 277 3.58 -34.95 -16.37
C SER A 277 2.75 -35.78 -15.40
N ALA A 278 1.41 -35.66 -15.43
CA ALA A 278 0.49 -36.34 -14.54
C ALA A 278 -0.33 -37.46 -15.21
N GLY A 279 -0.09 -37.73 -16.50
CA GLY A 279 -0.68 -38.83 -17.28
C GLY A 279 0.36 -39.88 -17.63
#